data_AF-A0A1G6TZX3-F1
#
_entry.id   AF-A0A1G6TZX3-F1
#
_cell.length_a   1.000
_cell.length_b   1.000
_cell.length_c   1.000
_cell.angle_alpha   90.00
_cell.angle_beta   90.00
_cell.angle_gamma   90.00
#
_symmetry.space_group_name_H-M   'P 1'
#
loop_
_entity.id
_entity.type
_entity.pdbx_description
1 polymer ?
#
loop_
_entity_poly.entity_id
_entity_poly.type
_entity_poly.pdbx_seq_one_letter_code
_entity_poly.pdbx_strand_id
1 'polypeptide(L)'
;MSTVRIDPAAAAASLADSTGSPLAPGAAFAVYRLGRSSFRAAVVRRVEDEYVILAERAEPIGGAEFDGLLLAYLSGRHPDAGVRLWARIDDPSDPADQRLRALLLDKVARAREQLSEREFTVITVPAADVKLPVTREELDASIQQLIDTTADLLEEALAEAGVAPQELAGLLLAGGAARTPLAAVALRGRFGVEPVLAAPSAPAVEEPPTEPIPTRELPTMAEETEAPAKRRRPARAVVVTAVVLVLLAAVAAFGTRLGDRGTPTGGEGAGDASAASDAPSSNDLSPSPEPSDAASEEGESASGPPSPGSGGEEPDETEQAESGDEEDEQPVTEGATTAAVPDMVGMSTAEAQEAVGDAGFAAAEQTGEWRSVLDFSHEDCEVIDQDPAAGEVVPLSSAVAVTFSYSGSESECDV
;
A
#
# COMPACT_ATOMS: atom_id res chain seq x y z
N MET A 1 -8.31 19.67 19.16
CA MET A 1 -7.78 20.19 17.88
C MET A 1 -8.92 20.85 17.10
N SER A 2 -8.61 21.61 16.05
CA SER A 2 -9.64 22.23 15.20
C SER A 2 -10.13 21.22 14.15
N THR A 3 -11.37 20.76 14.29
CA THR A 3 -11.94 19.71 13.43
C THR A 3 -12.69 20.32 12.25
N VAL A 4 -11.95 20.76 11.24
CA VAL A 4 -12.53 21.26 9.98
C VAL A 4 -13.47 20.20 9.38
N ARG A 5 -14.76 20.54 9.24
CA ARG A 5 -15.77 19.73 8.55
C ARG A 5 -15.80 20.06 7.05
N ILE A 6 -16.47 19.21 6.27
CA ILE A 6 -16.83 19.52 4.88
C ILE A 6 -18.08 20.40 4.87
N ASP A 7 -18.04 21.53 4.17
CA ASP A 7 -19.21 22.32 3.80
C ASP A 7 -19.77 21.75 2.48
N PRO A 8 -20.96 21.09 2.49
CA PRO A 8 -21.49 20.44 1.30
C PRO A 8 -21.96 21.44 0.23
N ALA A 9 -22.41 22.64 0.63
CA ALA A 9 -22.91 23.66 -0.29
C ALA A 9 -21.75 24.38 -0.99
N ALA A 10 -20.68 24.70 -0.27
CA ALA A 10 -19.51 25.32 -0.84
C ALA A 10 -18.61 24.32 -1.60
N ALA A 11 -18.61 23.03 -1.23
CA ALA A 11 -18.02 21.98 -2.06
C ALA A 11 -18.78 21.83 -3.39
N ALA A 12 -20.12 21.84 -3.36
CA ALA A 12 -20.94 21.84 -4.56
C ALA A 12 -20.68 23.06 -5.45
N ALA A 13 -20.51 24.25 -4.85
CA ALA A 13 -20.15 25.47 -5.58
C ALA A 13 -18.77 25.33 -6.26
N SER A 14 -17.74 24.88 -5.54
CA SER A 14 -16.41 24.67 -6.15
C SER A 14 -16.42 23.62 -7.25
N LEU A 15 -17.24 22.57 -7.15
CA LEU A 15 -17.38 21.60 -8.23
C LEU A 15 -18.10 22.20 -9.44
N ALA A 16 -19.16 22.99 -9.22
CA ALA A 16 -19.90 23.68 -10.28
C ALA A 16 -19.05 24.73 -11.02
N ASP A 17 -18.24 25.50 -10.29
CA ASP A 17 -17.28 26.45 -10.86
C ASP A 17 -16.24 25.75 -11.75
N SER A 18 -15.72 24.60 -11.31
CA SER A 18 -14.66 23.85 -12.02
C SER A 18 -15.18 23.00 -13.18
N THR A 19 -16.44 22.56 -13.15
CA THR A 19 -17.12 21.84 -14.25
C THR A 19 -17.88 22.77 -15.21
N GLY A 20 -18.09 24.02 -14.82
CA GLY A 20 -18.80 25.03 -15.62
C GLY A 20 -20.32 24.84 -15.65
N SER A 21 -20.92 24.09 -14.72
CA SER A 21 -22.37 23.89 -14.64
C SER A 21 -22.85 23.52 -13.23
N PRO A 22 -24.02 24.01 -12.78
CA PRO A 22 -24.57 23.63 -11.48
C PRO A 22 -25.06 22.17 -11.47
N LEU A 23 -24.87 21.49 -10.34
CA LEU A 23 -25.37 20.14 -10.12
C LEU A 23 -26.90 20.07 -10.23
N ALA A 24 -27.41 19.09 -10.97
CA ALA A 24 -28.85 18.86 -11.11
C ALA A 24 -29.48 18.37 -9.78
N PRO A 25 -30.76 18.65 -9.50
CA PRO A 25 -31.47 18.04 -8.38
C PRO A 25 -31.41 16.51 -8.44
N GLY A 26 -31.13 15.86 -7.31
CA GLY A 26 -30.90 14.41 -7.21
C GLY A 26 -29.47 13.95 -7.52
N ALA A 27 -28.63 14.78 -8.15
CA ALA A 27 -27.24 14.42 -8.45
C ALA A 27 -26.43 14.22 -7.17
N ALA A 28 -25.56 13.21 -7.16
CA ALA A 28 -24.58 12.94 -6.12
C ALA A 28 -23.16 13.29 -6.59
N PHE A 29 -22.29 13.70 -5.68
CA PHE A 29 -20.87 13.93 -5.93
C PHE A 29 -20.04 13.55 -4.71
N ALA A 30 -18.77 13.23 -4.95
CA ALA A 30 -17.81 12.89 -3.90
C ALA A 30 -16.94 14.10 -3.54
N VAL A 31 -16.60 14.22 -2.26
CA VAL A 31 -15.60 15.17 -1.74
C VAL A 31 -14.51 14.37 -1.06
N TYR A 32 -13.30 14.44 -1.63
CA TYR A 32 -12.07 13.87 -1.07
C TYR A 32 -11.23 15.03 -0.54
N ARG A 33 -11.19 15.20 0.78
CA ARG A 33 -10.50 16.30 1.45
C ARG A 33 -9.27 15.77 2.20
N LEU A 34 -8.08 16.08 1.71
CA LEU A 34 -6.82 15.74 2.39
C LEU A 34 -6.10 17.01 2.85
N GLY A 35 -6.16 17.25 4.16
CA GLY A 35 -5.59 18.41 4.84
C GLY A 35 -4.14 18.22 5.28
N ARG A 36 -3.68 19.05 6.21
CA ARG A 36 -2.34 18.91 6.80
C ARG A 36 -2.23 17.76 7.80
N SER A 37 -3.30 17.41 8.49
CA SER A 37 -3.30 16.42 9.59
C SER A 37 -4.70 15.81 9.81
N SER A 38 -5.42 15.61 8.71
CA SER A 38 -6.73 14.96 8.67
C SER A 38 -7.23 14.79 7.23
N PHE A 39 -7.80 13.63 7.00
CA PHE A 39 -8.53 13.23 5.82
C PHE A 39 -10.03 13.29 6.12
N ARG A 40 -10.84 13.63 5.12
CA ARG A 40 -12.29 13.40 5.11
C ARG A 40 -12.75 12.97 3.72
N ALA A 41 -13.51 11.89 3.64
CA ALA A 41 -14.34 11.56 2.49
C ALA A 41 -15.80 11.87 2.81
N ALA A 42 -16.54 12.47 1.90
CA ALA A 42 -18.00 12.59 2.01
C ALA A 42 -18.68 12.40 0.66
N VAL A 43 -19.86 11.77 0.68
CA VAL A 43 -20.75 11.70 -0.48
C VAL A 43 -21.92 12.64 -0.26
N VAL A 44 -22.12 13.57 -1.18
CA VAL A 44 -23.09 14.67 -1.05
C VAL A 44 -24.10 14.58 -2.18
N ARG A 45 -25.39 14.73 -1.87
CA ARG A 45 -26.49 14.74 -2.87
C ARG A 45 -27.26 16.06 -2.80
N ARG A 46 -27.58 16.63 -3.96
CA ARG A 46 -28.50 17.77 -4.05
C ARG A 46 -29.94 17.31 -3.84
N VAL A 47 -30.61 17.81 -2.81
CA VAL A 47 -32.02 17.56 -2.52
C VAL A 47 -32.77 18.88 -2.65
N GLU A 48 -33.59 19.01 -3.69
CA GLU A 48 -34.19 20.30 -4.11
C GLU A 48 -33.12 21.39 -4.31
N ASP A 49 -33.01 22.36 -3.39
CA ASP A 49 -31.99 23.42 -3.39
C ASP A 49 -30.97 23.29 -2.23
N GLU A 50 -31.06 22.23 -1.42
CA GLU A 50 -30.11 21.91 -0.35
C GLU A 50 -29.08 20.84 -0.77
N TYR A 51 -27.95 20.77 -0.05
CA TYR A 51 -26.91 19.77 -0.25
C TYR A 51 -26.73 18.93 1.02
N VAL A 52 -27.06 17.64 0.94
CA VAL A 52 -27.10 16.72 2.08
C VAL A 52 -25.94 15.74 2.00
N ILE A 53 -25.16 15.62 3.07
CA ILE A 53 -24.16 14.56 3.24
C ILE A 53 -24.91 13.25 3.50
N LEU A 54 -24.65 12.24 2.68
CA LEU A 54 -25.24 10.90 2.79
C LEU A 54 -24.42 9.98 3.69
N ALA A 55 -23.09 10.09 3.58
CA ALA A 55 -22.10 9.34 4.37
C ALA A 55 -20.82 10.18 4.48
N GLU A 56 -20.08 10.01 5.58
CA GLU A 56 -18.78 10.63 5.82
C GLU A 56 -17.79 9.62 6.44
N ARG A 57 -16.51 9.75 6.11
CA ARG A 57 -15.36 9.12 6.78
C ARG A 57 -14.33 10.17 7.12
N ALA A 58 -13.59 9.99 8.21
CA ALA A 58 -12.56 10.92 8.64
C ALA A 58 -11.47 10.21 9.44
N GLU A 59 -10.21 10.48 9.12
CA GLU A 59 -9.03 9.82 9.72
C GLU A 59 -7.92 10.87 9.94
N PRO A 60 -7.06 10.78 10.98
CA PRO A 60 -5.91 11.68 11.20
C PRO A 60 -4.77 11.60 10.15
N ILE A 61 -5.00 11.06 8.96
CA ILE A 61 -4.03 11.03 7.85
C ILE A 61 -3.99 12.39 7.13
N GLY A 62 -2.80 12.91 6.83
CA GLY A 62 -2.65 14.17 6.09
C GLY A 62 -1.24 14.43 5.59
N GLY A 63 -1.02 15.67 5.13
CA GLY A 63 0.27 16.10 4.60
C GLY A 63 1.44 15.99 5.59
N ALA A 64 1.21 16.18 6.91
CA ALA A 64 2.27 16.07 7.92
C ALA A 64 2.75 14.63 8.10
N GLU A 65 1.85 13.66 7.93
CA GLU A 65 2.14 12.23 7.94
C GLU A 65 2.93 11.87 6.67
N PHE A 66 2.56 12.42 5.51
CA PHE A 66 3.35 12.29 4.27
C PHE A 66 4.76 12.91 4.39
N ASP A 67 4.85 14.10 5.01
CA ASP A 67 6.12 14.78 5.27
C ASP A 67 6.99 13.96 6.27
N GLY A 68 6.37 13.14 7.12
CA GLY A 68 7.02 12.19 8.01
C GLY A 68 7.53 10.92 7.31
N LEU A 69 6.72 10.32 6.44
CA LEU A 69 7.14 9.13 5.67
C LEU A 69 8.25 9.45 4.67
N LEU A 70 8.17 10.58 3.97
CA LEU A 70 9.27 11.01 3.11
C LEU A 70 10.53 11.34 3.92
N LEU A 71 10.42 11.77 5.18
CA LEU A 71 11.59 11.96 6.04
C LEU A 71 12.26 10.62 6.40
N ALA A 72 11.48 9.60 6.79
CA ALA A 72 12.00 8.26 7.09
C ALA A 72 12.60 7.58 5.84
N TYR A 73 11.95 7.73 4.68
CA TYR A 73 12.51 7.29 3.40
C TYR A 73 13.89 7.92 3.12
N LEU A 74 14.04 9.22 3.39
CA LEU A 74 15.29 9.94 3.15
C LEU A 74 16.41 9.61 4.16
N SER A 75 16.09 9.20 5.39
CA SER A 75 17.10 8.71 6.34
C SER A 75 17.63 7.34 5.93
N GLY A 76 16.72 6.38 5.66
CA GLY A 76 17.08 5.05 5.17
C GLY A 76 17.81 5.04 3.82
N ARG A 77 17.48 5.98 2.91
CA ARG A 77 18.13 6.09 1.59
C ARG A 77 19.49 6.78 1.60
N HIS A 78 19.81 7.56 2.63
CA HIS A 78 21.03 8.35 2.69
C HIS A 78 21.80 8.18 4.02
N PRO A 79 22.09 6.95 4.48
CA PRO A 79 22.75 6.71 5.77
C PRO A 79 24.13 7.40 5.85
N ASP A 80 24.87 7.42 4.74
CA ASP A 80 26.17 8.09 4.61
C ASP A 80 26.10 9.62 4.69
N ALA A 81 24.91 10.23 4.52
CA ALA A 81 24.71 11.68 4.62
C ALA A 81 24.74 12.20 6.08
N GLY A 82 25.53 11.53 6.92
CA GLY A 82 25.71 11.81 8.33
C GLY A 82 24.84 10.93 9.21
N VAL A 83 25.36 9.77 9.61
CA VAL A 83 24.82 8.94 10.72
C VAL A 83 24.49 9.79 11.96
N ARG A 84 25.32 10.79 12.27
CA ARG A 84 25.12 11.75 13.39
C ARG A 84 24.07 12.84 13.14
N LEU A 85 23.58 12.99 11.90
CA LEU A 85 22.38 13.79 11.60
C LEU A 85 21.14 12.92 11.86
N TRP A 86 21.06 11.74 11.23
CA TRP A 86 19.91 10.85 11.30
C TRP A 86 19.59 10.40 12.73
N ALA A 87 20.58 9.96 13.49
CA ALA A 87 20.41 9.63 14.91
C ALA A 87 19.83 10.77 15.79
N ARG A 88 19.83 12.03 15.33
CA ARG A 88 19.24 13.20 16.01
C ARG A 88 17.91 13.67 15.40
N ILE A 89 17.53 13.09 14.25
CA ILE A 89 16.27 13.32 13.54
C ILE A 89 15.27 12.22 13.91
N ASP A 90 15.75 10.99 14.02
CA ASP A 90 14.94 9.80 14.23
C ASP A 90 14.65 9.60 15.73
N ASP A 91 15.66 9.69 16.60
CA ASP A 91 15.52 9.84 18.06
C ASP A 91 15.97 11.24 18.56
N PRO A 92 15.06 12.23 18.61
CA PRO A 92 15.42 13.61 18.97
C PRO A 92 15.57 13.81 20.49
N SER A 93 16.73 13.41 21.01
CA SER A 93 17.08 13.37 22.44
C SER A 93 16.94 14.69 23.22
N ASP A 94 17.14 15.84 22.57
CA ASP A 94 17.16 17.16 23.23
C ASP A 94 16.34 18.26 22.52
N PRO A 95 16.11 19.43 23.16
CA PRO A 95 15.35 20.54 22.57
C PRO A 95 16.01 21.23 21.38
N ALA A 96 17.25 20.91 21.01
CA ALA A 96 17.90 21.34 19.77
C ALA A 96 17.70 20.29 18.67
N ASP A 97 17.72 19.00 18.99
CA ASP A 97 17.36 17.89 18.10
C ASP A 97 15.90 18.02 17.63
N GLN A 98 14.96 18.25 18.56
CA GLN A 98 13.55 18.49 18.25
C GLN A 98 13.35 19.69 17.30
N ARG A 99 14.17 20.75 17.44
CA ARG A 99 14.17 21.90 16.51
C ARG A 99 14.76 21.53 15.15
N LEU A 100 15.81 20.72 15.13
CA LEU A 100 16.45 20.25 13.89
C LEU A 100 15.47 19.37 13.09
N ARG A 101 14.76 18.45 13.75
CA ARG A 101 13.69 17.63 13.17
C ARG A 101 12.55 18.49 12.63
N ALA A 102 12.07 19.47 13.39
CA ALA A 102 11.02 20.40 12.95
C ALA A 102 11.45 21.26 11.74
N LEU A 103 12.71 21.72 11.72
CA LEU A 103 13.28 22.46 10.58
C LEU A 103 13.49 21.58 9.35
N LEU A 104 13.72 20.27 9.52
CA LEU A 104 13.83 19.33 8.42
C LEU A 104 12.45 18.97 7.85
N LEU A 105 11.44 18.73 8.70
CA LEU A 105 10.05 18.53 8.27
C LEU A 105 9.50 19.74 7.48
N ASP A 106 9.78 20.98 7.90
CA ASP A 106 9.43 22.18 7.11
C ASP A 106 10.09 22.22 5.72
N LYS A 107 11.27 21.58 5.55
CA LYS A 107 11.94 21.46 4.25
C LYS A 107 11.35 20.31 3.42
N VAL A 108 11.04 19.18 4.04
CA VAL A 108 10.38 18.04 3.38
C VAL A 108 8.99 18.45 2.87
N ALA A 109 8.20 19.17 3.67
CA ALA A 109 6.90 19.71 3.28
C ALA A 109 6.98 20.56 2.01
N ARG A 110 7.94 21.50 1.96
CA ARG A 110 8.19 22.35 0.77
C ARG A 110 8.69 21.55 -0.43
N ALA A 111 9.43 20.46 -0.21
CA ALA A 111 9.85 19.57 -1.28
C ALA A 111 8.66 18.79 -1.85
N ARG A 112 7.81 18.21 -1.00
CA ARG A 112 6.55 17.54 -1.41
C ARG A 112 5.63 18.49 -2.20
N GLU A 113 5.51 19.74 -1.77
CA GLU A 113 4.78 20.77 -2.50
C GLU A 113 5.42 21.08 -3.88
N GLN A 114 6.74 21.18 -3.98
CA GLN A 114 7.44 21.35 -5.26
C GLN A 114 7.31 20.12 -6.19
N LEU A 115 7.31 18.91 -5.63
CA LEU A 115 7.12 17.67 -6.38
C LEU A 115 5.70 17.51 -6.92
N SER A 116 4.73 18.29 -6.41
CA SER A 116 3.39 18.38 -7.01
C SER A 116 3.39 19.12 -8.36
N GLU A 117 4.44 19.89 -8.67
CA GLU A 117 4.63 20.59 -9.96
C GLU A 117 5.82 20.05 -10.78
N ARG A 118 6.69 19.22 -10.19
CA ARG A 118 8.01 18.85 -10.75
C ARG A 118 8.33 17.38 -10.50
N GLU A 119 9.15 16.78 -11.35
CA GLU A 119 9.59 15.38 -11.16
C GLU A 119 10.74 15.25 -10.14
N PHE A 120 11.38 16.35 -9.75
CA PHE A 120 12.61 16.34 -8.93
C PHE A 120 12.81 17.63 -8.13
N THR A 121 13.41 17.52 -6.94
CA THR A 121 13.97 18.64 -6.17
C THR A 121 15.12 18.17 -5.24
N VAL A 122 15.74 19.08 -4.50
CA VAL A 122 16.85 18.79 -3.56
C VAL A 122 16.62 19.49 -2.23
N ILE A 123 16.42 18.70 -1.16
CA ILE A 123 16.35 19.20 0.21
C ILE A 123 17.78 19.49 0.70
N THR A 124 18.09 20.75 0.95
CA THR A 124 19.39 21.16 1.54
C THR A 124 19.27 21.36 3.04
N VAL A 125 20.18 20.78 3.81
CA VAL A 125 20.26 20.83 5.28
C VAL A 125 21.54 21.56 5.72
N PRO A 126 21.52 22.91 5.84
CA PRO A 126 22.75 23.71 6.01
C PRO A 126 23.52 23.43 7.31
N ALA A 127 22.87 22.84 8.32
CA ALA A 127 23.51 22.46 9.59
C ALA A 127 24.49 21.27 9.45
N ALA A 128 24.47 20.57 8.32
CA ALA A 128 25.35 19.44 8.01
C ALA A 128 26.01 19.52 6.61
N ASP A 129 25.75 20.60 5.84
CA ASP A 129 26.01 20.73 4.39
C ASP A 129 25.46 19.58 3.52
N VAL A 130 24.43 18.89 4.02
CA VAL A 130 23.81 17.74 3.38
C VAL A 130 22.82 18.18 2.30
N LYS A 131 22.79 17.44 1.19
CA LYS A 131 21.85 17.61 0.07
C LYS A 131 21.18 16.26 -0.21
N LEU A 132 19.88 16.21 0.00
CA LEU A 132 19.05 15.02 -0.22
C LEU A 132 18.30 15.22 -1.54
N PRO A 133 18.74 14.61 -2.66
CA PRO A 133 17.95 14.57 -3.89
C PRO A 133 16.67 13.77 -3.66
N VAL A 134 15.57 14.18 -4.29
CA VAL A 134 14.29 13.46 -4.20
C VAL A 134 13.47 13.67 -5.48
N THR A 135 12.95 12.58 -6.03
CA THR A 135 12.04 12.55 -7.19
C THR A 135 10.57 12.48 -6.76
N ARG A 136 9.64 12.70 -7.70
CA ARG A 136 8.22 12.43 -7.43
C ARG A 136 7.97 10.94 -7.24
N GLU A 137 8.62 10.07 -8.01
CA GLU A 137 8.49 8.61 -7.91
C GLU A 137 8.84 8.10 -6.51
N GLU A 138 9.92 8.62 -5.91
CA GLU A 138 10.33 8.30 -4.54
C GLU A 138 9.35 8.84 -3.47
N LEU A 139 8.78 10.05 -3.68
CA LEU A 139 7.70 10.56 -2.84
C LEU A 139 6.44 9.69 -2.95
N ASP A 140 5.98 9.42 -4.17
CA ASP A 140 4.74 8.71 -4.45
C ASP A 140 4.81 7.28 -3.87
N ALA A 141 5.94 6.59 -4.05
CA ALA A 141 6.22 5.32 -3.38
C ALA A 141 6.16 5.42 -1.84
N SER A 142 6.76 6.47 -1.24
CA SER A 142 6.78 6.65 0.23
C SER A 142 5.41 6.93 0.86
N ILE A 143 4.38 7.26 0.07
CA ILE A 143 3.02 7.59 0.59
C ILE A 143 1.91 6.72 0.03
N GLN A 144 2.21 5.79 -0.89
CA GLN A 144 1.24 4.99 -1.65
C GLN A 144 0.17 4.34 -0.76
N GLN A 145 0.58 3.62 0.28
CA GLN A 145 -0.30 2.92 1.22
C GLN A 145 -1.29 3.86 1.94
N LEU A 146 -0.88 5.09 2.28
CA LEU A 146 -1.77 6.08 2.90
C LEU A 146 -2.75 6.67 1.88
N ILE A 147 -2.32 6.88 0.63
CA ILE A 147 -3.24 7.28 -0.45
C ILE A 147 -4.29 6.20 -0.69
N ASP A 148 -3.90 4.93 -0.77
CA ASP A 148 -4.82 3.80 -0.96
C ASP A 148 -5.79 3.67 0.21
N THR A 149 -5.31 3.77 1.47
CA THR A 149 -6.16 3.81 2.68
C THR A 149 -7.20 4.94 2.60
N THR A 150 -6.81 6.13 2.14
CA THR A 150 -7.77 7.24 1.96
C THR A 150 -8.70 7.05 0.76
N ALA A 151 -8.36 6.20 -0.20
CA ALA A 151 -9.25 5.78 -1.28
C ALA A 151 -10.23 4.67 -0.83
N ASP A 152 -9.81 3.73 0.02
CA ASP A 152 -10.69 2.74 0.68
C ASP A 152 -11.80 3.45 1.46
N LEU A 153 -11.44 4.45 2.28
CA LEU A 153 -12.38 5.27 3.05
C LEU A 153 -13.36 6.09 2.17
N LEU A 154 -13.02 6.37 0.91
CA LEU A 154 -13.98 6.95 -0.03
C LEU A 154 -14.91 5.88 -0.64
N GLU A 155 -14.40 4.68 -0.91
CA GLU A 155 -15.22 3.56 -1.39
C GLU A 155 -16.24 3.11 -0.33
N GLU A 156 -15.84 3.07 0.94
CA GLU A 156 -16.77 2.87 2.07
C GLU A 156 -17.90 3.91 2.10
N ALA A 157 -17.55 5.20 1.94
CA ALA A 157 -18.53 6.28 1.96
C ALA A 157 -19.49 6.19 0.76
N LEU A 158 -19.02 5.73 -0.41
CA LEU A 158 -19.86 5.46 -1.59
C LEU A 158 -20.79 4.27 -1.37
N ALA A 159 -20.30 3.20 -0.75
CA ALA A 159 -21.09 2.03 -0.40
C ALA A 159 -22.19 2.35 0.63
N GLU A 160 -21.87 3.10 1.70
CA GLU A 160 -22.84 3.54 2.71
C GLU A 160 -23.88 4.52 2.13
N ALA A 161 -23.47 5.44 1.27
CA ALA A 161 -24.37 6.37 0.58
C ALA A 161 -25.29 5.69 -0.46
N GLY A 162 -25.00 4.44 -0.84
CA GLY A 162 -25.69 3.72 -1.91
C GLY A 162 -25.53 4.39 -3.27
N VAL A 163 -24.31 4.81 -3.62
CA VAL A 163 -23.98 5.49 -4.87
C VAL A 163 -22.85 4.75 -5.57
N ALA A 164 -23.08 4.25 -6.78
CA ALA A 164 -22.01 3.66 -7.58
C ALA A 164 -21.06 4.77 -8.09
N PRO A 165 -19.75 4.51 -8.24
CA PRO A 165 -18.81 5.55 -8.69
C PRO A 165 -19.20 6.19 -10.03
N GLN A 166 -19.81 5.42 -10.94
CA GLN A 166 -20.25 5.87 -12.26
C GLN A 166 -21.54 6.71 -12.24
N GLU A 167 -22.20 6.84 -11.08
CA GLU A 167 -23.36 7.72 -10.86
C GLU A 167 -22.96 9.10 -10.31
N LEU A 168 -21.67 9.29 -9.99
CA LEU A 168 -21.16 10.57 -9.50
C LEU A 168 -21.12 11.61 -10.62
N ALA A 169 -21.72 12.78 -10.35
CA ALA A 169 -21.60 13.97 -11.18
C ALA A 169 -20.20 14.62 -11.10
N GLY A 170 -19.34 14.15 -10.17
CA GLY A 170 -17.93 14.53 -10.05
C GLY A 170 -17.30 14.06 -8.75
N LEU A 171 -15.97 14.14 -8.69
CA LEU A 171 -15.15 13.87 -7.50
C LEU A 171 -14.26 15.09 -7.25
N LEU A 172 -14.50 15.80 -6.15
CA LEU A 172 -13.81 17.04 -5.80
C LEU A 172 -12.63 16.77 -4.86
N LEU A 173 -11.42 17.13 -5.29
CA LEU A 173 -10.20 17.09 -4.48
C LEU A 173 -10.00 18.40 -3.72
N ALA A 174 -10.01 18.36 -2.38
CA ALA A 174 -9.92 19.54 -1.53
C ALA A 174 -8.77 19.47 -0.50
N GLY A 175 -8.21 20.61 -0.15
CA GLY A 175 -7.07 20.71 0.78
C GLY A 175 -5.70 20.69 0.09
N GLY A 176 -4.65 20.95 0.86
CA GLY A 176 -3.29 21.13 0.34
C GLY A 176 -2.58 19.83 -0.06
N ALA A 177 -2.80 18.74 0.67
CA ALA A 177 -2.18 17.46 0.39
C ALA A 177 -2.93 16.68 -0.71
N ALA A 178 -4.21 16.99 -0.97
CA ALA A 178 -4.96 16.47 -2.12
C ALA A 178 -4.44 16.97 -3.48
N ARG A 179 -3.41 17.85 -3.49
CA ARG A 179 -2.71 18.31 -4.70
C ARG A 179 -1.54 17.43 -5.11
N THR A 180 -1.11 16.47 -4.27
CA THR A 180 -0.10 15.49 -4.66
C THR A 180 -0.64 14.66 -5.85
N PRO A 181 0.04 14.61 -7.01
CA PRO A 181 -0.51 14.02 -8.24
C PRO A 181 -1.00 12.57 -8.09
N LEU A 182 -0.33 11.77 -7.25
CA LEU A 182 -0.71 10.40 -6.95
C LEU A 182 -2.17 10.26 -6.48
N ALA A 183 -2.68 11.20 -5.68
CA ALA A 183 -4.08 11.18 -5.22
C ALA A 183 -5.05 11.19 -6.41
N ALA A 184 -4.81 12.05 -7.40
CA ALA A 184 -5.64 12.10 -8.61
C ALA A 184 -5.47 10.85 -9.50
N VAL A 185 -4.27 10.25 -9.53
CA VAL A 185 -4.01 9.01 -10.30
C VAL A 185 -4.74 7.82 -9.67
N ALA A 186 -4.58 7.59 -8.37
CA ALA A 186 -5.20 6.49 -7.64
C ALA A 186 -6.73 6.57 -7.71
N LEU A 187 -7.31 7.74 -7.44
CA LEU A 187 -8.77 7.94 -7.45
C LEU A 187 -9.36 7.78 -8.86
N ARG A 188 -8.68 8.28 -9.91
CA ARG A 188 -9.09 8.03 -11.31
C ARG A 188 -9.06 6.54 -11.64
N GLY A 189 -7.97 5.85 -11.27
CA GLY A 189 -7.78 4.43 -11.54
C GLY A 189 -8.81 3.54 -10.85
N ARG A 190 -9.13 3.85 -9.58
CA ARG A 190 -10.06 3.08 -8.76
C ARG A 190 -11.53 3.33 -9.11
N PHE A 191 -11.92 4.59 -9.32
CA PHE A 191 -13.33 4.97 -9.46
C PHE A 191 -13.78 5.23 -10.91
N GLY A 192 -12.86 5.42 -11.85
CA GLY A 192 -13.17 5.75 -13.25
C GLY A 192 -13.75 7.15 -13.47
N VAL A 193 -13.77 7.98 -12.42
CA VAL A 193 -14.23 9.38 -12.43
C VAL A 193 -13.01 10.30 -12.45
N GLU A 194 -13.02 11.32 -13.29
CA GLU A 194 -11.94 12.31 -13.35
C GLU A 194 -11.95 13.21 -12.10
N PRO A 195 -10.89 13.22 -11.26
CA PRO A 195 -10.84 14.05 -10.07
C PRO A 195 -10.60 15.53 -10.41
N VAL A 196 -11.40 16.42 -9.81
CA VAL A 196 -11.35 17.86 -10.07
C VAL A 196 -10.78 18.59 -8.86
N LEU A 197 -9.68 19.32 -9.04
CA LEU A 197 -9.04 20.12 -7.99
C LEU A 197 -9.90 21.34 -7.61
N ALA A 198 -10.26 21.44 -6.34
CA ALA A 198 -10.98 22.59 -5.80
C ALA A 198 -10.16 23.89 -5.92
N ALA A 199 -10.86 24.99 -6.21
CA ALA A 199 -10.26 26.31 -6.31
C ALA A 199 -9.56 26.71 -4.99
N PRO A 200 -8.51 27.55 -5.00
CA PRO A 200 -7.79 27.95 -3.78
C PRO A 200 -8.64 28.63 -2.69
N SER A 201 -9.85 29.09 -3.04
CA SER A 201 -10.84 29.73 -2.17
C SER A 201 -11.94 28.79 -1.65
N ALA A 202 -11.96 27.50 -2.04
CA ALA A 202 -12.96 26.54 -1.57
C ALA A 202 -12.77 26.25 -0.05
N PRO A 203 -13.82 26.31 0.79
CA PRO A 203 -13.62 26.56 2.20
C PRO A 203 -13.29 25.32 3.03
N ALA A 204 -12.38 25.55 3.98
CA ALA A 204 -12.50 24.97 5.31
C ALA A 204 -13.44 25.86 6.13
N VAL A 205 -14.54 25.32 6.65
CA VAL A 205 -15.28 26.00 7.73
C VAL A 205 -14.60 25.63 9.05
N GLU A 206 -13.94 26.62 9.66
CA GLU A 206 -13.30 26.51 10.97
C GLU A 206 -14.20 27.14 12.04
N GLU A 207 -15.18 26.36 12.50
CA GLU A 207 -16.11 26.76 13.55
C GLU A 207 -15.70 26.25 14.94
N PRO A 208 -16.00 27.02 16.02
CA PRO A 208 -15.84 26.55 17.39
C PRO A 208 -16.80 25.40 17.71
N PRO A 209 -16.53 24.58 18.75
CA PRO A 209 -17.28 23.37 19.05
C PRO A 209 -18.67 23.66 19.66
N THR A 210 -19.66 23.92 18.81
CA THR A 210 -21.08 24.08 19.20
C THR A 210 -22.01 23.35 18.23
N GLU A 211 -22.87 22.51 18.81
CA GLU A 211 -24.07 21.86 18.26
C GLU A 211 -23.93 20.89 17.04
N PRO A 212 -24.73 19.80 17.03
CA PRO A 212 -24.77 18.85 15.91
C PRO A 212 -25.56 19.44 14.74
N ILE A 213 -25.08 19.18 13.52
CA ILE A 213 -25.87 19.41 12.30
C ILE A 213 -27.10 18.48 12.36
N PRO A 214 -28.32 18.97 12.09
CA PRO A 214 -29.52 18.13 12.20
C PRO A 214 -29.56 17.09 11.07
N THR A 215 -29.22 15.84 11.40
CA THR A 215 -29.45 14.68 10.54
C THR A 215 -30.95 14.46 10.38
N ARG A 216 -31.56 15.17 9.43
CA ARG A 216 -32.98 15.01 9.09
C ARG A 216 -33.13 13.75 8.24
N GLU A 217 -33.77 12.72 8.81
CA GLU A 217 -34.20 11.55 8.04
C GLU A 217 -34.99 12.00 6.80
N LEU A 218 -34.66 11.42 5.64
CA LEU A 218 -35.35 11.72 4.39
C LEU A 218 -36.85 11.39 4.54
N PRO A 219 -37.77 12.29 4.16
CA PRO A 219 -39.20 12.03 4.30
C PRO A 219 -39.61 10.85 3.41
N THR A 220 -40.04 9.75 4.02
CA THR A 220 -40.66 8.63 3.31
C THR A 220 -41.85 9.13 2.50
N MET A 221 -41.73 9.09 1.17
CA MET A 221 -42.88 9.29 0.29
C MET A 221 -43.79 8.07 0.35
N ALA A 222 -44.89 8.20 1.10
CA ALA A 222 -46.02 7.29 1.07
C ALA A 222 -47.32 8.11 1.03
N GLU A 223 -48.20 7.78 0.10
CA GLU A 223 -49.41 8.58 -0.21
C GLU A 223 -50.41 8.61 0.95
N GLU A 224 -50.91 9.81 1.28
CA GLU A 224 -52.15 9.95 2.03
C GLU A 224 -53.34 10.02 1.05
N THR A 225 -54.16 8.97 1.01
CA THR A 225 -55.53 9.04 0.49
C THR A 225 -56.39 8.08 1.29
N GLU A 226 -57.07 8.61 2.31
CA GLU A 226 -57.94 7.84 3.19
C GLU A 226 -59.23 7.39 2.48
N ALA A 227 -59.57 6.10 2.60
CA ALA A 227 -60.84 5.55 2.13
C ALA A 227 -61.48 4.65 3.22
N PRO A 228 -62.80 4.75 3.46
CA PRO A 228 -63.38 4.36 4.75
C PRO A 228 -63.47 2.85 5.00
N ALA A 229 -63.07 2.46 6.22
CA ALA A 229 -62.89 1.06 6.64
C ALA A 229 -64.18 0.21 6.64
N LYS A 230 -64.17 -0.91 5.90
CA LYS A 230 -65.18 -1.97 5.98
C LYS A 230 -64.71 -3.12 6.87
N ARG A 231 -65.29 -3.23 8.07
CA ARG A 231 -65.06 -4.34 9.02
C ARG A 231 -65.32 -5.72 8.37
N ARG A 232 -64.33 -6.62 8.41
CA ARG A 232 -64.54 -8.08 8.31
C ARG A 232 -63.71 -8.82 9.37
N ARG A 233 -64.15 -10.04 9.71
CA ARG A 233 -63.64 -10.86 10.83
C ARG A 233 -62.48 -11.78 10.39
N PRO A 234 -61.60 -12.21 11.32
CA PRO A 234 -60.39 -12.97 10.98
C PRO A 234 -60.67 -14.43 10.60
N ALA A 235 -59.84 -14.98 9.70
CA ALA A 235 -59.83 -16.41 9.36
C ALA A 235 -58.41 -16.89 8.98
N ARG A 236 -57.85 -17.73 9.86
CA ARG A 236 -56.92 -18.87 9.63
C ARG A 236 -55.94 -18.85 8.43
N ALA A 237 -54.66 -18.84 8.82
CA ALA A 237 -53.49 -19.61 8.33
C ALA A 237 -53.60 -20.63 7.18
N VAL A 238 -52.39 -20.95 6.65
CA VAL A 238 -52.02 -22.00 5.66
C VAL A 238 -52.11 -21.60 4.18
N VAL A 239 -50.95 -21.27 3.58
CA VAL A 239 -50.39 -21.92 2.37
C VAL A 239 -48.85 -21.83 2.43
N VAL A 240 -48.15 -22.96 2.58
CA VAL A 240 -46.70 -23.08 2.32
C VAL A 240 -46.48 -24.37 1.52
N THR A 241 -47.00 -24.38 0.30
CA THR A 241 -47.09 -25.57 -0.58
C THR A 241 -46.97 -25.20 -2.06
N ALA A 242 -45.95 -24.40 -2.41
CA ALA A 242 -45.65 -24.02 -3.81
C ALA A 242 -44.28 -24.52 -4.30
N VAL A 243 -43.22 -24.38 -3.49
CA VAL A 243 -41.83 -24.61 -3.91
C VAL A 243 -41.51 -26.07 -4.25
N VAL A 244 -42.07 -27.03 -3.48
CA VAL A 244 -41.74 -28.46 -3.60
C VAL A 244 -42.19 -29.09 -4.92
N LEU A 245 -43.28 -28.60 -5.52
CA LEU A 245 -43.80 -29.15 -6.79
C LEU A 245 -42.98 -28.75 -8.02
N VAL A 246 -42.29 -27.61 -7.98
CA VAL A 246 -41.46 -27.14 -9.10
C VAL A 246 -40.17 -27.95 -9.22
N LEU A 247 -39.54 -28.27 -8.09
CA LEU A 247 -38.28 -29.05 -8.06
C LEU A 247 -38.46 -30.49 -8.59
N LEU A 248 -39.60 -31.12 -8.34
CA LEU A 248 -39.89 -32.47 -8.85
C LEU A 248 -40.13 -32.52 -10.38
N ALA A 249 -40.52 -31.40 -11.00
CA ALA A 249 -40.73 -31.34 -12.45
C ALA A 249 -39.41 -31.28 -13.24
N ALA A 250 -38.37 -30.65 -12.69
CA ALA A 250 -37.08 -30.44 -13.38
C ALA A 250 -36.32 -31.76 -13.62
N VAL A 251 -36.32 -32.67 -12.64
CA VAL A 251 -35.56 -33.94 -12.69
C VAL A 251 -36.08 -34.88 -13.80
N ALA A 252 -37.39 -34.86 -14.07
CA ALA A 252 -37.99 -35.66 -15.14
C ALA A 252 -37.64 -35.19 -16.57
N ALA A 253 -37.26 -33.92 -16.75
CA ALA A 253 -37.01 -33.35 -18.08
C ALA A 253 -35.61 -33.66 -18.63
N PHE A 254 -34.62 -33.91 -17.77
CA PHE A 254 -33.21 -34.08 -18.20
C PHE A 254 -32.83 -35.55 -18.46
N GLY A 255 -33.57 -36.51 -17.90
CA GLY A 255 -33.24 -37.94 -17.94
C GLY A 255 -33.48 -38.68 -19.26
N THR A 256 -33.98 -38.01 -20.31
CA THR A 256 -34.43 -38.65 -21.57
C THR A 256 -33.59 -38.30 -22.81
N ARG A 257 -32.42 -37.68 -22.65
CA ARG A 257 -31.50 -37.34 -23.75
C ARG A 257 -30.05 -37.79 -23.53
N LEU A 258 -29.85 -39.08 -23.24
CA LEU A 258 -28.56 -39.73 -23.52
C LEU A 258 -28.75 -41.25 -23.72
N GLY A 259 -28.36 -41.77 -24.89
CA GLY A 259 -28.24 -43.21 -25.13
C GLY A 259 -29.10 -43.79 -26.26
N ASP A 260 -28.57 -43.74 -27.49
CA ASP A 260 -28.40 -44.96 -28.29
C ASP A 260 -27.16 -44.82 -29.21
N ARG A 261 -26.56 -45.92 -29.66
CA ARG A 261 -25.33 -45.94 -30.50
C ARG A 261 -25.24 -47.17 -31.42
N GLY A 262 -25.07 -46.92 -32.72
CA GLY A 262 -24.72 -47.91 -33.74
C GLY A 262 -25.93 -48.39 -34.54
N THR A 263 -25.82 -48.71 -35.83
CA THR A 263 -24.65 -49.18 -36.61
C THR A 263 -24.65 -48.62 -38.04
N PRO A 264 -23.54 -48.75 -38.81
CA PRO A 264 -23.39 -48.07 -40.10
C PRO A 264 -23.75 -48.92 -41.34
N THR A 265 -24.23 -48.25 -42.38
CA THR A 265 -24.21 -48.71 -43.78
C THR A 265 -23.79 -47.56 -44.68
N GLY A 266 -22.83 -47.79 -45.59
CA GLY A 266 -22.25 -46.73 -46.44
C GLY A 266 -23.01 -46.46 -47.75
N GLY A 267 -22.53 -45.48 -48.50
CA GLY A 267 -22.96 -45.12 -49.85
C GLY A 267 -22.13 -43.96 -50.39
N GLU A 268 -21.77 -43.99 -51.68
CA GLU A 268 -20.86 -43.04 -52.33
C GLU A 268 -21.41 -41.60 -52.44
N GLY A 269 -20.53 -40.63 -52.69
CA GLY A 269 -20.93 -39.27 -53.07
C GLY A 269 -19.79 -38.27 -53.17
N ALA A 270 -19.05 -38.27 -54.28
CA ALA A 270 -18.17 -37.14 -54.62
C ALA A 270 -19.00 -35.97 -55.20
N GLY A 271 -18.66 -34.74 -54.82
CA GLY A 271 -19.29 -33.51 -55.31
C GLY A 271 -18.31 -32.34 -55.21
N ASP A 272 -18.23 -31.52 -56.25
CA ASP A 272 -17.10 -30.62 -56.52
C ASP A 272 -17.52 -29.15 -56.73
N ALA A 273 -16.53 -28.27 -56.66
CA ALA A 273 -16.41 -26.94 -57.29
C ALA A 273 -17.14 -25.69 -56.74
N SER A 274 -16.42 -24.57 -56.94
CA SER A 274 -16.85 -23.15 -57.01
C SER A 274 -17.28 -22.45 -55.71
N ALA A 275 -16.59 -21.45 -55.11
CA ALA A 275 -15.51 -20.49 -55.46
C ALA A 275 -15.94 -19.04 -55.78
N ALA A 276 -15.38 -18.12 -54.98
CA ALA A 276 -15.06 -16.71 -55.25
C ALA A 276 -13.93 -16.36 -54.23
N SER A 277 -12.76 -15.85 -54.61
CA SER A 277 -12.43 -14.45 -54.92
C SER A 277 -12.73 -13.49 -53.75
N ASP A 278 -11.80 -12.64 -53.28
CA ASP A 278 -10.55 -12.17 -53.89
C ASP A 278 -9.32 -12.17 -52.94
N ALA A 279 -8.14 -12.07 -53.57
CA ALA A 279 -6.85 -11.68 -52.99
C ALA A 279 -6.18 -10.70 -54.00
N PRO A 280 -5.13 -9.91 -53.66
CA PRO A 280 -3.80 -10.48 -53.41
C PRO A 280 -2.85 -9.71 -52.45
N SER A 281 -1.76 -10.41 -52.07
CA SER A 281 -0.37 -9.90 -51.87
C SER A 281 -0.05 -8.80 -50.82
N SER A 282 0.91 -8.96 -49.89
CA SER A 282 2.35 -9.39 -50.00
C SER A 282 3.21 -8.33 -50.73
N ASN A 283 4.35 -7.82 -50.26
CA ASN A 283 5.38 -8.24 -49.28
C ASN A 283 6.04 -6.95 -48.70
N ASP A 284 6.87 -6.85 -47.64
CA ASP A 284 7.70 -7.73 -46.75
C ASP A 284 9.17 -7.21 -46.74
N LEU A 285 9.96 -7.59 -45.73
CA LEU A 285 11.42 -7.48 -45.55
C LEU A 285 12.09 -6.13 -45.19
N SER A 286 12.92 -6.20 -44.14
CA SER A 286 13.99 -5.25 -43.76
C SER A 286 15.34 -5.64 -44.41
N PRO A 287 16.35 -4.74 -44.39
CA PRO A 287 17.70 -5.19 -44.02
C PRO A 287 18.54 -4.16 -43.20
N SER A 288 19.80 -4.52 -42.89
CA SER A 288 20.85 -3.77 -42.17
C SER A 288 22.23 -4.06 -42.83
N PRO A 289 23.40 -3.52 -42.41
CA PRO A 289 23.79 -2.20 -41.85
C PRO A 289 25.07 -1.56 -42.52
N GLU A 290 25.52 -0.38 -42.02
CA GLU A 290 26.92 0.19 -42.09
C GLU A 290 27.55 0.57 -43.47
N PRO A 291 28.76 1.22 -43.60
CA PRO A 291 29.67 1.94 -42.65
C PRO A 291 30.21 3.36 -43.11
N SER A 292 31.01 4.03 -42.25
CA SER A 292 32.12 5.01 -42.56
C SER A 292 31.77 6.45 -43.12
N ASP A 293 32.62 7.51 -43.09
CA ASP A 293 34.02 7.71 -42.66
C ASP A 293 34.41 9.20 -42.37
N ALA A 294 35.52 9.46 -41.64
CA ALA A 294 36.40 10.68 -41.58
C ALA A 294 35.78 12.10 -41.23
N ALA A 295 36.46 13.15 -40.72
CA ALA A 295 37.82 13.51 -40.18
C ALA A 295 37.77 15.02 -39.72
N SER A 296 38.69 15.71 -39.01
CA SER A 296 39.85 15.46 -38.11
C SER A 296 40.34 16.83 -37.52
N GLU A 297 41.43 16.85 -36.70
CA GLU A 297 42.22 18.03 -36.21
C GLU A 297 41.54 18.90 -35.10
N GLU A 298 42.14 19.35 -33.98
CA GLU A 298 43.48 19.26 -33.32
C GLU A 298 43.29 18.97 -31.80
N GLY A 299 44.26 18.74 -30.88
CA GLY A 299 45.72 18.53 -30.95
C GLY A 299 46.42 18.75 -29.57
N GLU A 300 47.42 17.90 -29.22
CA GLU A 300 48.41 18.04 -28.10
C GLU A 300 47.90 18.07 -26.62
N SER A 301 48.69 17.75 -25.58
CA SER A 301 50.11 17.30 -25.49
C SER A 301 50.31 16.29 -24.33
N ALA A 302 51.51 15.68 -24.21
CA ALA A 302 51.74 14.47 -23.39
C ALA A 302 52.56 14.64 -22.10
N SER A 303 52.42 13.69 -21.16
CA SER A 303 53.47 13.22 -20.23
C SER A 303 53.06 11.91 -19.52
N GLY A 304 54.01 10.99 -19.30
CA GLY A 304 53.79 9.73 -18.57
C GLY A 304 54.71 9.59 -17.34
N PRO A 305 54.39 8.69 -16.38
CA PRO A 305 55.15 8.52 -15.15
C PRO A 305 56.32 7.51 -15.29
N PRO A 306 57.44 7.69 -14.57
CA PRO A 306 58.54 6.71 -14.50
C PRO A 306 58.41 5.76 -13.30
N SER A 307 58.99 4.56 -13.41
CA SER A 307 59.32 3.69 -12.27
C SER A 307 60.70 4.05 -11.68
N PRO A 308 60.89 3.86 -10.37
CA PRO A 308 61.82 2.80 -9.90
C PRO A 308 61.20 2.00 -8.74
N GLY A 309 61.81 0.93 -8.21
CA GLY A 309 63.06 0.23 -8.56
C GLY A 309 63.30 -0.90 -7.54
N SER A 310 64.06 -1.93 -7.91
CA SER A 310 64.26 -3.12 -7.05
C SER A 310 65.43 -2.96 -6.08
N GLY A 311 65.29 -3.56 -4.90
CA GLY A 311 66.33 -3.76 -3.89
C GLY A 311 65.75 -4.60 -2.76
N GLY A 312 66.46 -5.64 -2.34
CA GLY A 312 66.05 -6.53 -1.25
C GLY A 312 67.26 -7.04 -0.49
N GLU A 313 67.02 -7.56 0.71
CA GLU A 313 68.00 -8.30 1.51
C GLU A 313 67.20 -9.24 2.46
N GLU A 314 67.72 -10.44 2.69
CA GLU A 314 67.22 -11.49 3.61
C GLU A 314 68.40 -11.89 4.54
N PRO A 315 68.18 -12.69 5.61
CA PRO A 315 67.06 -12.73 6.57
C PRO A 315 67.63 -12.66 8.02
N ASP A 316 66.83 -12.98 9.05
CA ASP A 316 67.37 -13.54 10.31
C ASP A 316 66.33 -14.46 11.01
N GLU A 317 66.82 -15.30 11.92
CA GLU A 317 66.16 -16.45 12.55
C GLU A 317 65.16 -16.02 13.66
N THR A 318 64.16 -16.81 14.10
CA THR A 318 64.30 -18.15 14.70
C THR A 318 63.03 -19.02 14.67
N GLU A 319 63.25 -20.33 14.77
CA GLU A 319 62.23 -21.38 14.90
C GLU A 319 61.47 -21.35 16.25
N GLN A 320 60.19 -21.73 16.21
CA GLN A 320 59.74 -22.91 16.95
C GLN A 320 58.38 -23.40 16.45
N ALA A 321 58.26 -24.71 16.25
CA ALA A 321 57.01 -25.42 16.06
C ALA A 321 56.99 -26.60 17.02
N GLU A 322 55.94 -26.72 17.83
CA GLU A 322 55.64 -27.95 18.55
C GLU A 322 54.26 -28.44 18.09
N SER A 323 54.26 -29.62 17.49
CA SER A 323 53.08 -30.40 17.15
C SER A 323 52.61 -31.18 18.37
N GLY A 324 51.32 -31.10 18.69
CA GLY A 324 50.67 -31.91 19.72
C GLY A 324 49.41 -32.58 19.17
N ASP A 325 49.57 -33.75 18.57
CA ASP A 325 48.46 -34.67 18.30
C ASP A 325 48.11 -35.43 19.59
N GLU A 326 46.87 -35.30 20.08
CA GLU A 326 46.28 -36.23 21.06
C GLU A 326 44.92 -36.71 20.52
N GLU A 327 44.77 -38.03 20.41
CA GLU A 327 43.60 -38.70 19.83
C GLU A 327 42.49 -38.95 20.88
N ASP A 328 41.24 -38.98 20.40
CA ASP A 328 40.01 -39.51 21.03
C ASP A 328 40.03 -39.91 22.53
N GLU A 329 39.54 -39.03 23.40
CA GLU A 329 38.60 -39.43 24.46
C GLU A 329 37.26 -38.71 24.26
N GLN A 330 36.29 -39.42 23.65
CA GLN A 330 34.89 -39.01 23.67
C GLN A 330 34.26 -39.48 25.00
N PRO A 331 33.96 -38.59 25.96
CA PRO A 331 33.14 -38.97 27.09
C PRO A 331 31.73 -39.29 26.57
N VAL A 332 31.26 -40.52 26.79
CA VAL A 332 29.86 -40.88 26.57
C VAL A 332 29.04 -40.07 27.57
N THR A 333 28.46 -38.98 27.12
CA THR A 333 27.71 -38.06 27.98
C THR A 333 26.47 -38.74 28.53
N GLU A 334 26.37 -38.79 29.86
CA GLU A 334 25.05 -38.88 30.49
C GLU A 334 24.25 -37.68 29.97
N GLY A 335 23.16 -37.96 29.25
CA GLY A 335 22.51 -36.97 28.37
C GLY A 335 22.25 -35.65 29.10
N ALA A 336 22.89 -34.58 28.62
CA ALA A 336 22.86 -33.29 29.27
C ALA A 336 21.42 -32.80 29.42
N THR A 337 20.92 -32.75 30.65
CA THR A 337 19.52 -32.36 30.93
C THR A 337 19.28 -30.86 30.78
N THR A 338 20.33 -30.09 30.49
CA THR A 338 20.36 -28.64 30.31
C THR A 338 21.31 -28.27 29.18
N ALA A 339 20.96 -27.27 28.36
CA ALA A 339 21.85 -26.65 27.39
C ALA A 339 21.79 -25.12 27.51
N ALA A 340 22.66 -24.41 26.81
CA ALA A 340 22.59 -22.95 26.67
C ALA A 340 21.61 -22.59 25.55
N VAL A 341 20.70 -21.64 25.80
CA VAL A 341 19.78 -21.13 24.77
C VAL A 341 20.59 -20.37 23.70
N PRO A 342 20.37 -20.60 22.39
CA PRO A 342 21.04 -19.85 21.33
C PRO A 342 20.67 -18.36 21.36
N ASP A 343 21.51 -17.55 20.71
CA ASP A 343 21.19 -16.16 20.36
C ASP A 343 20.47 -16.16 19.02
N MET A 344 19.24 -15.64 18.96
CA MET A 344 18.35 -15.70 17.81
C MET A 344 17.82 -14.33 17.39
N VAL A 345 18.07 -13.27 18.16
CA VAL A 345 17.57 -11.93 17.83
C VAL A 345 18.27 -11.43 16.56
N GLY A 346 17.48 -11.04 15.56
CA GLY A 346 17.99 -10.73 14.22
C GLY A 346 18.12 -11.93 13.26
N MET A 347 17.63 -13.12 13.63
CA MET A 347 17.44 -14.26 12.71
C MET A 347 16.02 -14.30 12.14
N SER A 348 15.82 -14.98 11.01
CA SER A 348 14.45 -15.34 10.58
C SER A 348 13.83 -16.41 11.50
N THR A 349 12.50 -16.48 11.55
CA THR A 349 11.77 -17.54 12.30
C THR A 349 12.24 -18.96 11.94
N ALA A 350 12.60 -19.19 10.68
CA ALA A 350 13.11 -20.48 10.20
C ALA A 350 14.51 -20.82 10.76
N GLU A 351 15.44 -19.86 10.72
CA GLU A 351 16.80 -20.03 11.27
C GLU A 351 16.77 -20.17 12.80
N ALA A 352 15.91 -19.42 13.48
CA ALA A 352 15.69 -19.57 14.92
C ALA A 352 15.16 -20.97 15.28
N GLN A 353 14.21 -21.51 14.50
CA GLN A 353 13.68 -22.86 14.73
C GLN A 353 14.70 -23.97 14.43
N GLU A 354 15.62 -23.76 13.47
CA GLU A 354 16.78 -24.65 13.25
C GLU A 354 17.78 -24.58 14.42
N ALA A 355 18.16 -23.38 14.87
CA ALA A 355 19.08 -23.16 15.99
C ALA A 355 18.57 -23.75 17.32
N VAL A 356 17.27 -23.66 17.59
CA VAL A 356 16.61 -24.28 18.76
C VAL A 356 16.65 -25.81 18.68
N GLY A 357 16.48 -26.38 17.49
CA GLY A 357 16.61 -27.82 17.24
C GLY A 357 18.03 -28.35 17.42
N ASP A 358 19.03 -27.65 16.87
CA ASP A 358 20.46 -28.00 16.99
C ASP A 358 20.98 -27.87 18.43
N ALA A 359 20.45 -26.93 19.20
CA ALA A 359 20.71 -26.83 20.64
C ALA A 359 20.01 -27.93 21.48
N GLY A 360 19.14 -28.75 20.87
CA GLY A 360 18.49 -29.91 21.48
C GLY A 360 17.23 -29.61 22.29
N PHE A 361 16.67 -28.40 22.18
CA PHE A 361 15.42 -28.02 22.83
C PHE A 361 14.19 -28.53 22.05
N ALA A 362 13.00 -28.40 22.65
CA ALA A 362 11.75 -28.53 21.90
C ALA A 362 11.57 -27.33 20.95
N ALA A 363 10.82 -27.52 19.86
CA ALA A 363 10.51 -26.45 18.90
C ALA A 363 9.93 -25.20 19.60
N ALA A 364 10.32 -24.01 19.11
CA ALA A 364 10.06 -22.75 19.79
C ALA A 364 8.57 -22.41 19.84
N GLU A 365 8.12 -21.81 20.94
CA GLU A 365 6.81 -21.16 21.01
C GLU A 365 6.92 -19.80 20.31
N GLN A 366 6.45 -19.71 19.07
CA GLN A 366 6.47 -18.49 18.28
C GLN A 366 5.28 -17.57 18.63
N THR A 367 5.48 -16.25 18.62
CA THR A 367 4.41 -15.25 18.77
C THR A 367 4.67 -14.08 17.83
N GLY A 368 3.71 -13.74 16.96
CA GLY A 368 3.84 -12.58 16.08
C GLY A 368 3.53 -11.28 16.80
N GLU A 369 4.44 -10.31 16.73
CA GLU A 369 4.14 -8.91 16.99
C GLU A 369 3.81 -8.22 15.66
N TRP A 370 2.53 -7.90 15.45
CA TRP A 370 2.13 -7.10 14.28
C TRP A 370 2.77 -5.72 14.35
N ARG A 371 3.53 -5.38 13.31
CA ARG A 371 4.12 -4.05 13.15
C ARG A 371 3.58 -3.36 11.92
N SER A 372 3.64 -2.04 11.96
CA SER A 372 3.32 -1.21 10.82
C SER A 372 4.27 -1.52 9.66
N VAL A 373 3.77 -1.61 8.43
CA VAL A 373 4.53 -1.71 7.17
C VAL A 373 5.52 -0.53 6.97
N LEU A 374 5.49 0.46 7.87
CA LEU A 374 6.26 1.69 7.87
C LEU A 374 7.29 1.73 9.03
N ASP A 375 7.46 0.64 9.77
CA ASP A 375 8.51 0.44 10.77
C ASP A 375 9.64 -0.42 10.19
N PHE A 376 10.73 0.23 9.76
CA PHE A 376 11.89 -0.41 9.13
C PHE A 376 12.97 -0.84 10.14
N SER A 377 12.61 -0.98 11.42
CA SER A 377 13.59 -1.32 12.48
C SER A 377 14.08 -2.77 12.41
N HIS A 378 13.31 -3.65 11.74
CA HIS A 378 13.53 -5.10 11.61
C HIS A 378 12.96 -5.57 10.25
N GLU A 379 13.40 -6.73 9.75
CA GLU A 379 12.83 -7.37 8.56
C GLU A 379 11.53 -8.15 8.88
N ASP A 380 10.76 -8.49 7.84
CA ASP A 380 9.57 -9.34 7.98
C ASP A 380 9.99 -10.77 8.36
N CYS A 381 9.33 -11.32 9.39
CA CYS A 381 9.66 -12.59 10.04
C CYS A 381 11.03 -12.61 10.77
N GLU A 382 11.61 -11.46 11.09
CA GLU A 382 12.78 -11.35 11.98
C GLU A 382 12.38 -11.56 13.46
N VAL A 383 13.17 -12.32 14.22
CA VAL A 383 13.02 -12.48 15.67
C VAL A 383 13.54 -11.23 16.39
N ILE A 384 12.64 -10.58 17.14
CA ILE A 384 12.86 -9.28 17.81
C ILE A 384 13.11 -9.41 19.32
N ASP A 385 12.68 -10.51 19.94
CA ASP A 385 12.87 -10.81 21.38
C ASP A 385 12.82 -12.33 21.63
N GLN A 386 13.45 -12.80 22.72
CA GLN A 386 13.47 -14.22 23.10
C GLN A 386 13.47 -14.44 24.63
N ASP A 387 12.79 -15.50 25.07
CA ASP A 387 12.80 -15.96 26.46
C ASP A 387 12.97 -17.50 26.50
N PRO A 388 14.00 -18.07 27.14
CA PRO A 388 15.05 -17.40 27.92
C PRO A 388 16.08 -16.63 27.09
N ALA A 389 16.84 -15.78 27.78
CA ALA A 389 17.87 -14.94 27.17
C ALA A 389 19.04 -15.76 26.59
N ALA A 390 19.66 -15.22 25.54
CA ALA A 390 20.80 -15.82 24.86
C ALA A 390 21.93 -16.21 25.83
N GLY A 391 22.38 -17.47 25.74
CA GLY A 391 23.41 -18.03 26.61
C GLY A 391 22.96 -18.47 28.00
N GLU A 392 21.68 -18.31 28.37
CA GLU A 392 21.17 -18.85 29.64
C GLU A 392 21.14 -20.39 29.60
N VAL A 393 21.63 -21.04 30.67
CA VAL A 393 21.69 -22.51 30.75
C VAL A 393 20.45 -23.04 31.44
N VAL A 394 19.51 -23.56 30.64
CA VAL A 394 18.19 -24.02 31.09
C VAL A 394 17.95 -25.50 30.75
N PRO A 395 17.01 -26.19 31.41
CA PRO A 395 16.67 -27.57 31.06
C PRO A 395 16.22 -27.75 29.60
N LEU A 396 16.60 -28.85 28.95
CA LEU A 396 16.11 -29.18 27.60
C LEU A 396 14.58 -29.40 27.52
N SER A 397 13.92 -29.51 28.66
CA SER A 397 12.47 -29.55 28.79
C SER A 397 11.80 -28.18 29.00
N SER A 398 12.57 -27.09 28.99
CA SER A 398 12.02 -25.73 28.94
C SER A 398 11.47 -25.46 27.53
N ALA A 399 10.38 -24.69 27.45
CA ALA A 399 10.05 -24.00 26.22
C ALA A 399 11.08 -22.88 25.98
N VAL A 400 11.39 -22.63 24.72
CA VAL A 400 12.07 -21.42 24.26
C VAL A 400 11.03 -20.66 23.45
N ALA A 401 10.74 -19.43 23.83
CA ALA A 401 9.80 -18.56 23.15
C ALA A 401 10.54 -17.52 22.31
N VAL A 402 10.00 -17.21 21.13
CA VAL A 402 10.50 -16.16 20.23
C VAL A 402 9.36 -15.25 19.81
N THR A 403 9.59 -13.94 19.89
CA THR A 403 8.69 -12.93 19.34
C THR A 403 9.26 -12.46 18.01
N PHE A 404 8.46 -12.41 16.95
CA PHE A 404 8.90 -12.00 15.62
C PHE A 404 8.08 -10.83 15.06
N SER A 405 8.69 -9.97 14.24
CA SER A 405 7.98 -8.90 13.54
C SER A 405 7.26 -9.41 12.29
N TYR A 406 6.01 -8.97 12.07
CA TYR A 406 5.32 -9.17 10.80
C TYR A 406 4.48 -7.95 10.38
N SER A 407 4.52 -7.62 9.09
CA SER A 407 3.83 -6.49 8.47
C SER A 407 2.55 -6.90 7.71
N GLY A 408 2.52 -8.15 7.22
CA GLY A 408 1.43 -8.79 6.47
C GLY A 408 0.49 -9.63 7.34
N SER A 409 0.36 -10.93 7.03
CA SER A 409 -0.35 -11.89 7.87
C SER A 409 0.62 -12.76 8.68
N GLU A 410 0.29 -13.03 9.94
CA GLU A 410 1.14 -13.79 10.89
C GLU A 410 1.54 -15.17 10.34
N SER A 411 0.60 -15.80 9.60
CA SER A 411 0.77 -17.09 8.93
C SER A 411 1.74 -17.12 7.74
N GLU A 412 2.35 -15.98 7.38
CA GLU A 412 3.46 -15.94 6.41
C GLU A 412 4.83 -16.19 7.07
N CYS A 413 4.89 -16.18 8.42
CA CYS A 413 6.10 -16.45 9.21
C CYS A 413 6.10 -17.80 9.95
N ASP A 414 4.97 -18.53 9.97
CA ASP A 414 4.84 -19.90 10.52
C ASP A 414 5.74 -20.90 9.74
N VAL A 415 6.43 -21.81 10.45
CA VAL A 415 7.45 -22.73 9.88
C VAL A 415 7.24 -24.20 10.26
#